data_AF-D6PDF8-F1
#
_entry.id   AF-D6PDF8-F1
#
_cell.length_a   1.000
_cell.length_b   1.000
_cell.length_c   1.000
_cell.angle_alpha   90.00
_cell.angle_beta   90.00
_cell.angle_gamma   90.00
#
_symmetry.space_group_name_H-M   'P 1'
#
loop_
_entity.id
_entity.type
_entity.pdbx_description
1 polymer ?
#
loop_
_entity_poly.entity_id
_entity_poly.type
_entity_poly.pdbx_seq_one_letter_code
_entity_poly.pdbx_strand_id
1 'polypeptide(L)'
;MLVKLELEYKNFALSLLEEIEKFATSTNVDASIASTVSEILQDVKTHGDQALVERTSLYDKANLNKSELRVPSYQIEQASSSLSSAHQAAIEDAIEM
;
A
#
# COMPACT_ATOMS: atom_id res chain seq x y z
N MET A 1 9.81 -3.67 -35.97
CA MET A 1 8.35 -3.45 -36.10
C MET A 1 7.91 -2.64 -34.90
N LEU A 2 7.53 -1.37 -35.07
CA LEU A 2 7.11 -0.50 -33.98
C LEU A 2 5.62 -0.77 -33.70
N VAL A 3 5.30 -1.19 -32.47
CA VAL A 3 3.91 -1.31 -32.01
C VAL A 3 3.34 0.10 -31.89
N LYS A 4 2.33 0.44 -32.70
CA LYS A 4 1.57 1.67 -32.50
C LYS A 4 0.76 1.51 -31.22
N LEU A 5 1.04 2.34 -30.22
CA LEU A 5 0.14 2.54 -29.09
C LEU A 5 -1.14 3.21 -29.65
N GLU A 6 -2.23 2.46 -29.78
CA GLU A 6 -3.54 3.05 -30.01
C GLU A 6 -4.04 3.60 -28.68
N LEU A 7 -3.74 4.87 -28.45
CA LEU A 7 -4.23 5.60 -27.29
C LEU A 7 -5.69 6.00 -27.56
N GLU A 8 -6.60 5.52 -26.71
CA GLU A 8 -8.01 5.88 -26.73
C GLU A 8 -8.19 7.18 -25.94
N TYR A 9 -8.36 8.29 -26.63
CA TYR A 9 -8.59 9.60 -26.01
C TYR A 9 -10.09 9.87 -25.94
N LYS A 10 -10.60 10.26 -24.76
CA LYS A 10 -11.93 10.84 -24.67
C LYS A 10 -11.96 12.19 -25.39
N ASN A 11 -12.88 12.36 -26.33
CA ASN A 11 -13.14 13.66 -26.94
C ASN A 11 -13.68 14.64 -25.88
N PHE A 12 -13.35 15.92 -26.01
CA PHE A 12 -13.81 16.96 -25.08
C PHE A 12 -15.34 17.04 -25.09
N ALA A 13 -15.97 16.49 -24.06
CA ALA A 13 -17.40 16.56 -23.83
C ALA A 13 -17.71 17.76 -22.93
N LEU A 14 -18.91 18.35 -23.08
CA LEU A 14 -19.37 19.43 -22.19
C LEU A 14 -19.41 18.98 -20.72
N SER A 15 -19.59 17.67 -20.47
CA SER A 15 -19.56 17.05 -19.15
C SER A 15 -18.15 16.75 -18.62
N LEU A 16 -17.08 16.98 -19.39
CA LEU A 16 -15.73 16.55 -19.00
C LEU A 16 -15.26 17.20 -17.70
N LEU A 17 -15.55 18.50 -17.51
CA LEU A 17 -15.20 19.19 -16.27
C LEU A 17 -15.98 18.63 -15.08
N GLU A 18 -17.25 18.29 -15.26
CA GLU A 18 -18.10 17.65 -14.24
C GLU A 18 -17.63 16.22 -13.92
N GLU A 19 -17.18 15.46 -14.93
CA GLU A 19 -16.60 14.13 -14.76
C GLU A 19 -15.26 14.17 -14.01
N ILE A 20 -14.38 15.14 -14.33
CA ILE A 20 -13.11 15.35 -13.63
C ILE A 20 -13.36 15.83 -12.21
N GLU A 21 -14.30 16.76 -12.01
CA GLU A 21 -14.69 17.23 -10.68
C GLU A 21 -15.19 16.06 -9.84
N LYS A 22 -16.13 15.26 -10.37
CA LYS A 22 -16.64 14.07 -9.70
C LYS A 22 -15.55 13.06 -9.36
N PHE A 23 -14.58 12.84 -10.25
CA PHE A 23 -13.44 11.96 -10.01
C PHE A 23 -12.49 12.52 -8.94
N ALA A 24 -12.16 13.82 -9.03
CA ALA A 24 -11.29 14.50 -8.08
C ALA A 24 -11.93 14.59 -6.69
N THR A 25 -13.27 14.64 -6.62
CA THR A 25 -14.04 14.71 -5.38
C THR A 25 -14.68 13.38 -4.99
N SER A 26 -14.40 12.26 -5.70
CA SER A 26 -14.91 10.94 -5.31
C SER A 26 -14.09 10.41 -4.13
N THR A 27 -14.23 11.08 -2.99
CA THR A 27 -13.73 10.66 -1.67
C THR A 27 -14.81 9.92 -0.89
N ASN A 28 -15.97 9.65 -1.51
CA ASN A 28 -16.99 8.80 -0.92
C ASN A 28 -16.39 7.41 -0.73
N VAL A 29 -15.95 7.15 0.50
CA VAL A 29 -15.53 5.82 0.94
C VAL A 29 -16.70 4.90 0.67
N ASP A 30 -16.49 3.96 -0.25
CA ASP A 30 -17.45 2.94 -0.58
C ASP A 30 -17.92 2.26 0.72
N ALA A 31 -19.24 2.18 0.93
CA ALA A 31 -19.80 1.61 2.15
C ALA A 31 -19.31 0.18 2.42
N SER A 32 -18.99 -0.58 1.37
CA SER A 32 -18.40 -1.92 1.49
C SER A 32 -16.97 -1.89 2.03
N ILE A 33 -16.17 -0.90 1.63
CA ILE A 33 -14.82 -0.68 2.17
C ILE A 33 -14.92 -0.28 3.64
N ALA A 34 -15.82 0.65 3.98
CA ALA A 34 -16.04 1.07 5.36
C ALA A 34 -16.46 -0.10 6.26
N SER A 35 -17.35 -0.98 5.77
CA SER A 35 -17.76 -2.20 6.50
C SER A 35 -16.58 -3.14 6.71
N THR A 36 -15.82 -3.42 5.65
CA THR A 36 -14.66 -4.33 5.71
C THR A 36 -13.61 -3.83 6.72
N VAL A 37 -13.26 -2.54 6.67
CA VAL A 37 -12.29 -1.97 7.61
C VAL A 37 -12.84 -2.00 9.05
N SER A 38 -14.12 -1.74 9.26
CA SER A 38 -14.75 -1.80 10.58
C SER A 38 -14.69 -3.21 11.17
N GLU A 39 -14.93 -4.24 10.36
CA GLU A 39 -14.79 -5.65 10.75
C GLU A 39 -13.34 -5.99 11.12
N ILE A 40 -12.37 -5.53 10.33
CA ILE A 40 -10.94 -5.70 10.61
C ILE A 40 -10.56 -5.08 11.95
N LEU A 41 -10.96 -3.82 12.18
CA LEU A 41 -10.66 -3.10 13.42
C LEU A 41 -11.31 -3.76 14.64
N GLN A 42 -12.56 -4.19 14.51
CA GLN A 42 -13.28 -4.84 15.61
C GLN A 42 -12.62 -6.19 15.97
N ASP A 43 -12.18 -6.94 14.98
CA ASP A 43 -11.51 -8.22 15.19
C ASP A 43 -10.12 -8.05 15.83
N VAL A 44 -9.32 -7.07 15.37
CA VAL A 44 -8.04 -6.72 16.01
C VAL A 44 -8.25 -6.24 17.44
N LYS A 45 -9.30 -5.44 17.71
CA LYS A 45 -9.66 -5.01 19.07
C LYS A 45 -10.01 -6.18 19.98
N THR A 46 -10.59 -7.25 19.42
CA THR A 46 -11.10 -8.39 20.19
C THR A 46 -10.02 -9.45 20.40
N HIS A 47 -9.19 -9.72 19.40
CA HIS A 47 -8.24 -10.84 19.39
C HIS A 47 -6.76 -10.42 19.30
N GLY A 48 -6.45 -9.13 19.20
CA GLY A 48 -5.10 -8.58 19.24
C GLY A 48 -4.17 -9.16 18.16
N ASP A 49 -2.95 -9.52 18.55
CA ASP A 49 -1.92 -10.04 17.64
C ASP A 49 -2.35 -11.31 16.89
N GLN A 50 -3.30 -12.08 17.43
CA GLN A 50 -3.83 -13.26 16.72
C GLN A 50 -4.55 -12.85 15.43
N ALA A 51 -5.44 -11.85 15.55
CA ALA A 51 -6.17 -11.27 14.42
C ALA A 51 -5.22 -10.60 13.41
N LEU A 52 -4.08 -10.07 13.86
CA LEU A 52 -3.07 -9.51 12.97
C LEU A 52 -2.35 -10.61 12.18
N VAL A 53 -1.88 -11.67 12.83
CA VAL A 53 -1.22 -12.82 12.19
C VAL A 53 -2.12 -13.45 11.12
N GLU A 54 -3.39 -13.68 11.43
CA GLU A 54 -4.36 -14.28 10.50
C GLU A 54 -4.58 -13.39 9.27
N ARG A 55 -4.68 -12.07 9.45
CA ARG A 55 -4.82 -11.11 8.35
C ARG A 55 -3.58 -11.00 7.49
N THR A 56 -2.39 -10.97 8.08
CA THR A 56 -1.13 -10.98 7.35
C THR A 56 -1.00 -12.24 6.48
N SER A 57 -1.41 -13.41 7.00
CA SER A 57 -1.47 -14.63 6.20
C SER A 57 -2.50 -14.54 5.07
N LEU A 58 -3.68 -13.98 5.34
CA LEU A 58 -4.76 -13.87 4.36
C LEU A 58 -4.42 -12.91 3.20
N TYR A 59 -3.94 -11.71 3.52
CA TYR A 59 -3.77 -10.63 2.53
C TYR A 59 -2.36 -10.59 1.95
N ASP A 60 -1.33 -10.73 2.78
CA ASP A 60 0.08 -10.60 2.36
C ASP A 60 0.70 -11.95 1.97
N LYS A 61 -0.03 -13.06 2.21
CA LYS A 61 0.43 -14.45 2.00
C LYS A 61 1.71 -14.78 2.77
N ALA A 62 1.98 -14.05 3.85
CA ALA A 62 3.09 -14.28 4.75
C ALA A 62 2.62 -15.08 5.98
N ASN A 63 3.25 -16.23 6.23
CA ASN A 63 2.93 -17.06 7.38
C ASN A 63 3.87 -16.71 8.54
N LEU A 64 3.44 -15.77 9.38
CA LEU A 64 4.18 -15.31 10.56
C LEU A 64 3.54 -15.86 11.84
N ASN A 65 4.33 -15.94 12.90
CA ASN A 65 3.81 -16.06 14.26
C ASN A 65 3.92 -14.72 15.03
N LYS A 66 3.32 -14.64 16.22
CA LYS A 66 3.27 -13.39 17.01
C LYS A 66 4.64 -12.79 17.32
N SER A 67 5.66 -13.63 17.52
CA SER A 67 7.02 -13.14 17.81
C SER A 67 7.74 -12.59 16.57
N GLU A 68 7.25 -12.92 15.37
CA GLU A 68 7.81 -12.49 14.09
C GLU A 68 7.14 -11.22 13.54
N LEU A 69 6.05 -10.76 14.16
CA LEU A 69 5.41 -9.48 13.82
C LEU A 69 6.38 -8.30 13.97
N ARG A 70 7.32 -8.40 14.90
CA ARG A 70 8.37 -7.40 15.11
C ARG A 70 9.64 -7.86 14.41
N VAL A 71 10.13 -7.06 13.47
CA VAL A 71 11.45 -7.28 12.86
C VAL A 71 12.54 -7.12 13.92
N PRO A 72 13.38 -8.14 14.15
CA PRO A 72 14.44 -8.06 15.16
C PRO A 72 15.61 -7.20 14.66
N SER A 73 16.29 -6.50 15.59
CA SER A 73 17.35 -5.52 15.27
C SER A 73 18.45 -6.08 14.37
N TYR A 74 18.86 -7.34 14.58
CA TYR A 74 19.91 -7.96 13.77
C TYR A 74 19.52 -8.08 12.28
N GLN A 75 18.23 -8.29 11.97
CA GLN A 75 17.76 -8.34 10.57
C GLN A 75 17.77 -6.95 9.95
N ILE A 76 17.49 -5.90 10.73
CA ILE A 76 17.57 -4.51 10.27
C ILE A 76 19.01 -4.16 9.92
N GLU A 77 19.96 -4.48 10.81
CA GLU A 77 21.39 -4.26 10.60
C GLU A 77 21.91 -5.03 9.38
N GLN A 78 21.50 -6.30 9.23
CA GLN A 78 21.85 -7.13 8.08
C GLN A 78 21.29 -6.56 6.77
N ALA A 79 20.03 -6.12 6.76
CA ALA A 79 19.41 -5.52 5.58
C ALA A 79 20.11 -4.21 5.20
N SER A 80 20.41 -3.34 6.18
CA SER A 80 21.14 -2.10 5.97
C SER A 80 22.54 -2.34 5.39
N SER A 81 23.29 -3.30 5.94
CA SER A 81 24.63 -3.67 5.45
C SER A 81 24.63 -4.41 4.10
N SER A 82 23.46 -4.86 3.62
CA SER A 82 23.32 -5.46 2.29
C SER A 82 23.10 -4.43 1.17
N LEU A 83 22.91 -3.15 1.49
CA LEU A 83 22.74 -2.10 0.51
C LEU A 83 24.04 -1.86 -0.28
N SER A 84 23.90 -1.57 -1.58
CA SER A 84 25.01 -1.06 -2.37
C SER A 84 25.32 0.38 -1.95
N SER A 85 26.58 0.81 -2.12
CA SER A 85 26.97 2.20 -1.85
C SER A 85 26.14 3.21 -2.64
N ALA A 86 25.75 2.88 -3.88
CA ALA A 86 24.89 3.72 -4.71
C ALA A 86 23.47 3.86 -4.14
N HIS A 87 22.86 2.77 -3.65
CA HIS A 87 21.55 2.83 -3.00
C HIS A 87 21.61 3.57 -1.67
N GLN A 88 22.66 3.34 -0.88
CA GLN A 88 22.85 4.05 0.38
C GLN A 88 22.97 5.57 0.15
N ALA A 89 23.84 6.00 -0.77
CA ALA A 89 23.99 7.42 -1.10
C ALA A 89 22.68 8.04 -1.58
N ALA A 90 21.92 7.36 -2.46
CA ALA A 90 20.63 7.87 -2.93
C ALA A 90 19.58 8.03 -1.82
N ILE A 91 19.59 7.14 -0.82
CA ILE A 91 18.70 7.24 0.35
C ILE A 91 19.15 8.39 1.26
N GLU A 92 20.45 8.51 1.54
CA GLU A 92 21.02 9.59 2.35
C GLU A 92 20.73 10.97 1.73
N ASP A 93 20.94 11.13 0.42
CA ASP A 93 20.60 12.35 -0.33
C ASP A 93 19.11 12.71 -0.19
N ALA A 94 18.21 11.72 -0.25
CA ALA A 94 16.76 11.93 -0.13
C ALA A 94 16.31 12.30 1.29
N ILE A 95 17.08 11.90 2.32
CA ILE A 95 16.82 12.27 3.72
C ILE A 95 17.24 13.72 4.00
N GLU A 96 18.31 14.19 3.35
CA GLU A 96 18.85 15.54 3.55
C GLU A 96 18.10 16.65 2.80
N MET A 97 17.19 16.30 1.88
CA MET A 97 16.31 17.23 1.15
C MET A 97 15.16 17.76 2.00
#